data_AF-A0A7G3ZN55-F1
#
_entry.id   AF-A0A7G3ZN55-F1
#
_cell.length_a   1.000
_cell.length_b   1.000
_cell.length_c   1.000
_cell.angle_alpha   90.00
_cell.angle_beta   90.00
_cell.angle_gamma   90.00
#
_symmetry.space_group_name_H-M   'P 1'
#
loop_
_entity.id
_entity.type
_entity.pdbx_description
1 polymer ?
#
loop_
_entity_poly.entity_id
_entity_poly.type
_entity_poly.pdbx_seq_one_letter_code
_entity_poly.pdbx_strand_id
1 'polypeptide(L)'
;MLITLHTPRSPHRRDSTSGNEMDDAVLKEEPASAPEPATVSLTELQEVFDKIKTHFPPAKVKKIMQTDEDIGKVSQATPVIAGRSLEFFIALLVKRSSEVARQIGCKRISGEVMKETILNDEKFDFLRENVCGEAQEQESAQDSPADE
;
A
#
# COMPACT_ATOMS: atom_id res chain seq x y z
N MET A 1 33.87 53.41 -19.40
CA MET A 1 35.23 53.06 -18.93
C MET A 1 35.48 51.59 -19.23
N LEU A 2 36.22 51.30 -20.31
CA LEU A 2 36.83 50.00 -20.57
C LEU A 2 38.08 49.87 -19.69
N ILE A 3 38.32 48.72 -19.06
CA ILE A 3 39.66 48.11 -19.04
C ILE A 3 39.52 46.57 -19.00
N THR A 4 39.88 45.94 -20.11
CA THR A 4 40.27 44.53 -20.25
C THR A 4 41.75 44.43 -19.88
N LEU A 5 42.17 43.46 -19.05
CA LEU A 5 43.54 42.92 -19.15
C LEU A 5 43.59 41.41 -18.89
N HIS A 6 44.37 40.78 -19.76
CA HIS A 6 44.59 39.36 -19.99
C HIS A 6 45.81 38.88 -19.17
N THR A 7 45.74 37.64 -18.67
CA THR A 7 46.77 36.59 -18.40
C THR A 7 48.26 36.95 -18.21
N PRO A 8 49.03 36.13 -17.45
CA PRO A 8 49.83 35.11 -18.16
C PRO A 8 49.97 33.74 -17.45
N ARG A 9 50.49 32.78 -18.23
CA ARG A 9 50.67 31.35 -17.97
C ARG A 9 52.18 31.01 -17.77
N SER A 10 52.46 29.94 -16.99
CA SER A 10 53.64 29.03 -17.00
C SER A 10 54.96 29.48 -16.32
N PRO A 11 55.98 28.59 -16.11
CA PRO A 11 56.04 27.12 -15.87
C PRO A 11 57.08 26.70 -14.76
N HIS A 12 57.22 25.38 -14.43
CA HIS A 12 58.40 24.61 -13.90
C HIS A 12 57.91 23.57 -12.86
N ARG A 13 57.96 22.23 -12.99
CA ARG A 13 58.95 21.16 -13.35
C ARG A 13 59.90 20.73 -12.20
N ARG A 14 59.60 19.53 -11.65
CA ARG A 14 60.43 18.55 -10.87
C ARG A 14 60.93 19.00 -9.50
N ASP A 15 61.13 18.18 -8.46
CA ASP A 15 61.53 16.77 -8.37
C ASP A 15 61.08 16.12 -7.02
N SER A 16 61.36 14.82 -6.93
CA SER A 16 61.07 13.75 -5.96
C SER A 16 61.59 13.96 -4.53
N THR A 17 60.92 13.40 -3.51
CA THR A 17 61.54 12.54 -2.46
C THR A 17 60.50 11.97 -1.47
N SER A 18 60.81 10.76 -1.02
CA SER A 18 60.03 9.80 -0.23
C SER A 18 59.70 10.23 1.22
N GLY A 19 58.57 9.73 1.74
CA GLY A 19 58.25 9.69 3.17
C GLY A 19 56.92 8.96 3.38
N ASN A 20 56.95 7.84 4.10
CA ASN A 20 55.87 6.85 4.22
C ASN A 20 55.32 6.84 5.65
N GLU A 21 54.05 7.21 5.85
CA GLU A 21 53.22 7.00 7.04
C GLU A 21 51.77 6.91 6.50
N MET A 22 51.10 5.75 6.42
CA MET A 22 50.27 5.13 7.49
C MET A 22 49.56 6.25 8.27
N ASP A 23 48.24 6.48 8.20
CA ASP A 23 47.09 5.60 8.36
C ASP A 23 45.81 6.31 7.84
N ASP A 24 44.65 5.69 8.01
CA ASP A 24 43.29 6.17 7.67
C ASP A 24 42.79 5.81 6.26
N ALA A 25 42.81 4.50 5.97
CA ALA A 25 41.83 3.93 5.05
C ALA A 25 40.44 4.06 5.70
N VAL A 26 39.75 5.17 5.41
CA VAL A 26 38.29 5.24 5.53
C VAL A 26 37.73 4.14 4.64
N LEU A 27 37.42 3.00 5.26
CA LEU A 27 36.50 2.02 4.73
C LEU A 27 35.19 2.76 4.49
N LYS A 28 34.96 3.13 3.24
CA LYS A 28 33.66 3.53 2.74
C LYS A 28 32.84 2.25 2.71
N GLU A 29 32.33 1.84 3.87
CA GLU A 29 31.22 0.91 3.96
C GLU A 29 30.05 1.58 3.25
N GLU A 30 29.81 1.15 2.02
CA GLU A 30 28.56 1.39 1.33
C GLU A 30 27.49 0.66 2.15
N PRO A 31 26.49 1.35 2.76
CA PRO A 31 25.45 0.63 3.46
C PRO A 31 24.69 -0.18 2.40
N ALA A 32 24.85 -1.50 2.51
CA ALA A 32 24.13 -2.51 1.75
C ALA A 32 22.67 -2.09 1.58
N SER A 33 22.20 -2.10 0.34
CA SER A 33 20.81 -1.82 0.00
C SER A 33 19.90 -2.67 0.89
N ALA A 34 19.23 -2.02 1.83
CA ALA A 34 18.08 -2.61 2.49
C ALA A 34 17.09 -3.07 1.39
N PRO A 35 16.40 -4.20 1.57
CA PRO A 35 15.34 -4.57 0.65
C PRO A 35 14.27 -3.48 0.73
N GLU A 36 14.15 -2.66 -0.32
CA GLU A 36 13.07 -1.70 -0.42
C GLU A 36 11.73 -2.44 -0.32
N PRO A 37 10.80 -2.03 0.56
CA PRO A 37 9.51 -2.67 0.67
C PRO A 37 8.80 -2.53 -0.68
N ALA A 38 8.39 -3.67 -1.25
CA ALA A 38 7.83 -3.83 -2.58
C ALA A 38 6.88 -2.68 -2.97
N THR A 39 7.41 -1.74 -3.75
CA THR A 39 6.63 -0.72 -4.44
C THR A 39 5.87 -1.42 -5.55
N VAL A 40 4.67 -1.91 -5.22
CA VAL A 40 3.71 -2.38 -6.22
C VAL A 40 3.53 -1.23 -7.22
N SER A 41 3.99 -1.43 -8.45
CA SER A 41 3.97 -0.36 -9.44
C SER A 41 2.52 0.10 -9.67
N LEU A 42 2.27 1.41 -9.55
CA LEU A 42 0.95 2.02 -9.83
C LEU A 42 0.45 1.63 -11.23
N THR A 43 1.37 1.40 -12.16
CA THR A 43 1.15 0.97 -13.54
C THR A 43 0.39 -0.36 -13.63
N GLU A 44 0.71 -1.34 -12.79
CA GLU A 44 0.05 -2.66 -12.82
C GLU A 44 -1.40 -2.64 -12.29
N LEU A 45 -1.77 -1.61 -11.53
CA LEU A 45 -3.13 -1.42 -11.05
C LEU A 45 -3.97 -0.54 -11.97
N GLN A 46 -3.33 0.33 -12.75
CA GLN A 46 -3.99 1.19 -13.72
C GLN A 46 -4.83 0.38 -14.73
N GLU A 47 -4.26 -0.69 -15.29
CA GLU A 47 -4.98 -1.56 -16.23
C GLU A 47 -6.22 -2.23 -15.64
N VAL A 48 -6.21 -2.47 -14.32
CA VAL A 48 -7.35 -3.07 -13.62
C VAL A 48 -8.42 -2.01 -13.39
N PHE A 49 -8.02 -0.81 -12.99
CA PHE A 49 -8.91 0.31 -12.70
C PHE A 49 -9.63 0.86 -13.93
N ASP A 50 -8.97 0.85 -15.09
CA ASP A 50 -9.56 1.29 -16.36
C ASP A 50 -10.67 0.36 -16.86
N LYS A 51 -10.70 -0.89 -16.38
CA LYS A 51 -11.71 -1.89 -16.77
C LYS A 51 -12.96 -1.87 -15.89
N ILE A 52 -12.97 -1.11 -14.80
CA ILE A 52 -14.09 -1.03 -13.87
C ILE A 52 -15.20 -0.17 -14.49
N LYS A 53 -16.35 -0.80 -14.75
CA LYS A 53 -17.58 -0.14 -15.25
C LYS A 53 -18.70 -0.06 -14.22
N THR A 54 -18.51 -0.73 -13.08
CA THR A 54 -19.50 -0.79 -12.01
C THR A 54 -19.41 0.44 -11.15
N HIS A 55 -20.56 0.94 -10.68
CA HIS A 55 -20.63 2.09 -9.79
C HIS A 55 -21.49 1.82 -8.56
N PHE A 56 -20.94 2.09 -7.38
CA PHE A 56 -21.72 2.02 -6.14
C PHE A 56 -22.66 3.22 -6.01
N PRO A 57 -23.97 3.02 -5.77
CA PRO A 57 -24.89 4.13 -5.58
C PRO A 57 -24.52 4.96 -4.34
N PRO A 58 -24.29 6.28 -4.46
CA PRO A 58 -23.87 7.11 -3.32
C PRO A 58 -24.84 7.05 -2.14
N ALA A 59 -26.15 6.90 -2.39
CA ALA A 59 -27.16 6.76 -1.35
C ALA A 59 -26.98 5.47 -0.52
N LYS A 60 -26.53 4.36 -1.14
CA LYS A 60 -26.26 3.10 -0.44
C LYS A 60 -24.98 3.20 0.39
N VAL A 61 -23.94 3.79 -0.17
CA VAL A 61 -22.69 4.07 0.55
C VAL A 61 -22.97 4.94 1.77
N LYS A 62 -23.70 6.05 1.60
CA LYS A 62 -24.11 6.91 2.71
C LYS A 62 -24.90 6.17 3.78
N LYS A 63 -25.85 5.30 3.38
CA LYS A 63 -26.66 4.53 4.34
C LYS A 63 -25.81 3.59 5.20
N ILE A 64 -24.79 2.96 4.61
CA ILE A 64 -23.83 2.12 5.34
C ILE A 64 -22.94 2.97 6.23
N MET A 65 -22.42 4.11 5.74
CA MET A 65 -21.62 5.00 6.58
C MET A 65 -22.38 5.46 7.83
N GLN A 66 -23.66 5.78 7.70
CA GLN A 66 -24.49 6.25 8.83
C GLN A 66 -25.08 5.11 9.69
N THR A 67 -24.62 3.86 9.54
CA THR A 67 -24.89 2.83 10.56
C THR A 67 -24.04 3.04 11.80
N ASP A 68 -22.94 3.76 11.66
CA ASP A 68 -22.13 4.25 12.76
C ASP A 68 -22.82 5.46 13.39
N GLU A 69 -23.12 5.37 14.69
CA GLU A 69 -23.85 6.39 15.44
C GLU A 69 -23.07 7.71 15.58
N ASP A 70 -21.75 7.66 15.47
CA ASP A 70 -20.87 8.83 15.56
C ASP A 70 -20.82 9.63 14.24
N ILE A 71 -21.40 9.10 13.15
CA ILE A 71 -21.39 9.75 11.83
C ILE A 71 -22.65 10.62 11.65
N GLY A 72 -22.45 11.94 11.81
CA GLY A 72 -23.47 12.97 11.59
C GLY A 72 -23.74 13.30 10.11
N LYS A 73 -23.77 14.60 9.77
CA LYS A 73 -24.05 15.07 8.40
C LYS A 73 -22.86 14.78 7.48
N VAL A 74 -23.11 14.04 6.40
CA VAL A 74 -22.11 13.71 5.37
C VAL A 74 -22.29 14.60 4.14
N SER A 75 -21.20 15.13 3.61
CA SER A 75 -21.21 15.91 2.36
C SER A 75 -21.64 15.05 1.15
N GLN A 76 -22.08 15.66 0.06
CA GLN A 76 -22.45 14.91 -1.15
C GLN A 76 -21.24 14.25 -1.83
N ALA A 77 -20.05 14.86 -1.75
CA ALA A 77 -18.84 14.34 -2.40
C ALA A 77 -18.29 13.09 -1.69
N THR A 78 -18.40 13.03 -0.37
CA THR A 78 -17.84 11.94 0.45
C THR A 78 -18.29 10.54 0.00
N PRO A 79 -19.59 10.21 -0.13
CA PRO A 79 -20.02 8.87 -0.55
C PRO A 79 -19.65 8.54 -2.00
N VAL A 80 -19.51 9.56 -2.87
CA VAL A 80 -19.08 9.36 -4.27
C VAL A 80 -17.62 8.91 -4.31
N ILE A 81 -16.75 9.60 -3.57
CA ILE A 81 -15.32 9.26 -3.49
C ILE A 81 -15.13 7.91 -2.81
N ALA A 82 -15.82 7.67 -1.69
CA ALA A 82 -15.76 6.39 -0.99
C ALA A 82 -16.21 5.23 -1.90
N GLY A 83 -17.30 5.41 -2.67
CA GLY A 83 -17.74 4.43 -3.66
C GLY A 83 -16.67 4.10 -4.70
N ARG A 84 -15.99 5.13 -5.24
CA ARG A 84 -14.89 4.92 -6.20
C ARG A 84 -13.68 4.22 -5.56
N SER A 85 -13.34 4.55 -4.32
CA SER A 85 -12.29 3.85 -3.59
C SER A 85 -12.63 2.38 -3.34
N LEU A 86 -13.90 2.07 -3.05
CA LEU A 86 -14.37 0.70 -2.87
C LEU A 86 -14.27 -0.12 -4.17
N GLU A 87 -14.53 0.50 -5.33
CA GLU A 87 -14.33 -0.14 -6.63
C GLU A 87 -12.86 -0.56 -6.83
N PHE A 88 -11.92 0.35 -6.57
CA PHE A 88 -10.49 0.08 -6.66
C PHE A 88 -10.04 -0.98 -5.65
N PHE A 89 -10.57 -0.89 -4.44
CA PHE A 89 -10.29 -1.84 -3.38
C PHE A 89 -10.71 -3.27 -3.77
N ILE A 90 -11.94 -3.47 -4.24
CA ILE A 90 -12.43 -4.79 -4.65
C ILE A 90 -11.60 -5.34 -5.82
N ALA A 91 -11.28 -4.49 -6.80
CA ALA A 91 -10.45 -4.88 -7.92
C ALA A 91 -9.05 -5.34 -7.48
N LEU A 92 -8.43 -4.61 -6.55
CA LEU A 92 -7.13 -4.97 -5.97
C LEU A 92 -7.22 -6.29 -5.19
N LEU A 93 -8.24 -6.45 -4.33
CA LEU A 93 -8.44 -7.67 -3.54
C LEU A 93 -8.60 -8.89 -4.46
N VAL A 94 -9.46 -8.81 -5.47
CA VAL A 94 -9.67 -9.90 -6.43
C VAL A 94 -8.39 -10.22 -7.21
N LYS A 95 -7.62 -9.20 -7.63
CA LYS A 95 -6.33 -9.40 -8.31
C LYS A 95 -5.38 -10.20 -7.42
N ARG A 96 -5.18 -9.76 -6.17
CA ARG A 96 -4.29 -10.43 -5.20
C ARG A 96 -4.75 -11.85 -4.88
N SER A 97 -6.04 -12.05 -4.62
CA SER A 97 -6.59 -13.38 -4.40
C SER A 97 -6.45 -14.29 -5.61
N SER A 98 -6.54 -13.76 -6.83
CA SER A 98 -6.27 -14.55 -8.04
C SER A 98 -4.80 -14.94 -8.18
N GLU A 99 -3.87 -14.09 -7.75
CA GLU A 99 -2.43 -14.40 -7.73
C GLU A 99 -2.13 -15.52 -6.73
N VAL A 100 -2.66 -15.41 -5.50
CA VAL A 100 -2.54 -16.44 -4.45
C VAL A 100 -3.16 -17.76 -4.91
N ALA A 101 -4.38 -17.74 -5.47
CA ALA A 101 -5.03 -18.94 -6.00
C ALA A 101 -4.13 -19.66 -7.03
N ARG A 102 -3.51 -18.92 -7.96
CA ARG A 102 -2.60 -19.48 -8.96
C ARG A 102 -1.35 -20.09 -8.33
N GLN A 103 -0.79 -19.44 -7.30
CA GLN A 103 0.41 -19.93 -6.61
C GLN A 103 0.16 -21.28 -5.93
N ILE A 104 -1.03 -21.47 -5.34
CA ILE A 104 -1.42 -22.74 -4.69
C ILE A 104 -2.08 -23.74 -5.67
N GLY A 105 -2.05 -23.49 -6.98
CA GLY A 105 -2.60 -24.39 -8.00
C GLY A 105 -4.14 -24.43 -8.08
N CYS A 106 -4.83 -23.47 -7.46
CA CYS A 106 -6.28 -23.35 -7.47
C CYS A 106 -6.78 -22.48 -8.64
N LYS A 107 -7.91 -22.88 -9.24
CA LYS A 107 -8.57 -22.14 -10.34
C LYS A 107 -9.71 -21.25 -9.86
N ARG A 108 -10.02 -21.27 -8.56
CA ARG A 108 -11.14 -20.56 -7.94
C ARG A 108 -10.65 -19.85 -6.68
N ILE A 109 -11.14 -18.64 -6.45
CA ILE A 109 -10.95 -17.93 -5.19
C ILE A 109 -11.94 -18.53 -4.19
N SER A 110 -11.43 -19.34 -3.25
CA SER A 110 -12.18 -19.90 -2.13
C SER A 110 -12.02 -19.02 -0.88
N GLY A 111 -12.75 -19.35 0.20
CA GLY A 111 -12.56 -18.69 1.50
C GLY A 111 -11.13 -18.87 2.04
N GLU A 112 -10.51 -20.03 1.80
CA GLU A 112 -9.12 -20.30 2.19
C GLU A 112 -8.12 -19.42 1.42
N VAL A 113 -8.29 -19.29 0.10
CA VAL A 113 -7.50 -18.35 -0.72
C VAL A 113 -7.65 -16.92 -0.20
N MET A 114 -8.88 -16.53 0.16
CA MET A 114 -9.15 -15.19 0.68
C MET A 114 -8.44 -14.94 2.01
N LYS A 115 -8.51 -15.91 2.94
CA LYS A 115 -7.76 -15.85 4.21
C LYS A 115 -6.27 -15.72 3.95
N GLU A 116 -5.69 -16.56 3.11
CA GLU A 116 -4.28 -16.52 2.76
C GLU A 116 -3.87 -15.18 2.12
N THR A 117 -4.73 -14.61 1.27
CA THR A 117 -4.51 -13.28 0.66
C THR A 117 -4.44 -12.19 1.73
N ILE A 118 -5.38 -12.19 2.66
CA ILE A 118 -5.47 -11.19 3.73
C ILE A 118 -4.30 -11.35 4.72
N LEU A 119 -3.88 -12.58 5.00
CA LEU A 119 -2.79 -12.84 5.92
C LEU A 119 -1.42 -12.41 5.38
N ASN A 120 -1.25 -12.41 4.05
CA ASN A 120 0.02 -12.13 3.38
C ASN A 120 0.19 -10.68 2.86
N ASP A 121 -0.85 -9.83 2.90
CA ASP A 121 -0.76 -8.42 2.48
C ASP A 121 -1.28 -7.50 3.59
N GLU A 122 -0.36 -6.72 4.18
CA GLU A 122 -0.66 -5.79 5.29
C GLU A 122 -1.73 -4.74 4.93
N LYS A 123 -1.93 -4.43 3.64
CA LYS A 123 -2.99 -3.49 3.22
C LYS A 123 -4.39 -4.02 3.51
N PHE A 124 -4.53 -5.32 3.70
CA PHE A 124 -5.80 -5.98 4.03
C PHE A 124 -5.96 -6.30 5.52
N ASP A 125 -5.08 -5.80 6.38
CA ASP A 125 -5.08 -6.13 7.81
C ASP A 125 -6.43 -5.87 8.51
N PHE A 126 -7.12 -4.78 8.11
CA PHE A 126 -8.45 -4.43 8.60
C PHE A 126 -9.53 -5.50 8.34
N LEU A 127 -9.27 -6.48 7.47
CA LEU A 127 -10.18 -7.60 7.19
C LEU A 127 -9.90 -8.83 8.05
N ARG A 128 -8.76 -8.90 8.76
CA ARG A 128 -8.35 -10.13 9.48
C ARG A 128 -9.38 -10.55 10.52
N GLU A 129 -9.83 -9.63 11.35
CA GLU A 129 -10.80 -9.92 12.40
C GLU A 129 -12.11 -10.49 11.81
N ASN A 130 -12.61 -9.89 10.73
CA ASN A 130 -13.89 -10.27 10.14
C ASN A 130 -13.84 -11.55 9.27
N VAL A 131 -12.69 -11.84 8.65
CA VAL A 131 -12.56 -12.93 7.66
C VAL A 131 -11.74 -14.11 8.19
N CYS A 132 -10.77 -13.84 9.05
CA CYS A 132 -9.87 -14.84 9.64
C CYS A 132 -10.20 -15.16 11.10
N GLY A 133 -10.90 -14.27 11.80
CA GLY A 133 -11.41 -14.51 13.15
C GLY A 133 -12.30 -15.75 13.20
N GLU A 134 -12.13 -16.54 14.27
CA GLU A 134 -13.03 -17.66 14.57
C GLU A 134 -14.44 -17.10 14.83
N ALA A 135 -15.46 -17.80 14.34
CA ALA A 135 -16.85 -17.36 14.40
C ALA A 135 -17.24 -16.90 15.82
N GLN A 136 -17.44 -15.60 16.02
CA GLN A 136 -18.24 -15.16 17.16
C GLN A 136 -19.68 -15.55 16.84
N GLU A 137 -20.15 -16.63 17.47
CA GLU A 137 -21.57 -16.93 17.60
C GLU A 137 -22.26 -15.67 18.09
N GLN A 138 -23.13 -15.09 17.26
CA GLN A 138 -24.08 -14.09 17.73
C GLN A 138 -24.98 -14.80 18.75
N GLU A 139 -24.68 -14.59 20.03
CA GLU A 139 -25.55 -14.89 21.14
C GLU A 139 -26.83 -14.05 20.96
N SER A 140 -27.81 -14.62 20.24
CA SER A 140 -29.18 -14.12 20.30
C SER A 140 -29.70 -14.45 21.68
N ALA A 141 -29.47 -13.54 22.63
CA ALA A 141 -30.05 -13.59 23.95
C ALA A 141 -31.58 -13.67 23.82
N GLN A 142 -32.07 -14.84 24.15
CA GLN A 142 -33.45 -15.18 24.40
C GLN A 142 -33.87 -14.40 25.65
N ASP A 143 -34.87 -13.51 25.55
CA ASP A 143 -35.67 -13.13 26.71
C ASP A 143 -37.16 -13.24 26.37
N SER A 144 -37.70 -14.40 26.71
CA SER A 144 -39.10 -14.60 27.06
C SER A 144 -39.05 -15.52 28.27
N PRO A 145 -39.66 -15.13 29.40
CA PRO A 145 -41.04 -15.52 29.69
C PRO A 145 -41.77 -14.41 30.49
N ALA A 146 -43.04 -14.42 30.90
CA ALA A 146 -44.22 -15.28 30.86
C ALA A 146 -45.44 -14.37 31.15
N ASP A 147 -46.63 -14.89 30.83
CA ASP A 147 -47.95 -14.63 31.43
C ASP A 147 -48.25 -13.31 32.18
N GLU A 148 -49.25 -12.58 31.68
CA GLU A 148 -50.48 -12.27 32.44
C GLU A 148 -51.71 -12.37 31.52
#